data_AF-A0AAE1EQ35-F1
#
_entry.id   AF-A0AAE1EQ35-F1
#
_cell.length_a   1.000
_cell.length_b   1.000
_cell.length_c   1.000
_cell.angle_alpha   90.00
_cell.angle_beta   90.00
_cell.angle_gamma   90.00
#
_symmetry.space_group_name_H-M   'P 1'
#
loop_
_entity.id
_entity.type
_entity.pdbx_description
1 polymer ?
#
loop_
_entity_poly.entity_id
_entity_poly.type
_entity_poly.pdbx_seq_one_letter_code
_entity_poly.pdbx_strand_id
1 'polypeptide(L)'
;MIGFKGATPSLRQYLPNKHHARFGIKVCTLQRPLPDQCATTATGTVRRNRVGLPDALQGTQVLRNEVAEWRQGSLLCVKYKDGNKTPVHLISTACSGGFSQTTNRQGERVSRPNIVVEYNKIMGGVDLKDTKLYAYLPDRRTVKWTTKVAFYLLGTALLNSYIIYKKHATGRILTRMNFTMSVIDELVKKYEPHKVRYRRRTREEIEERQQQTFVTQINTNIPVPHTPPHKMVKLPKKKLRNCVAGHNHRVRSNYICARCNVGLCVTCFHGYHDTHHH
;
A
#
# COMPACT_ATOMS: atom_id res chain seq x y z
N MET A 1 9.05 10.13 -6.13
CA MET A 1 9.98 10.37 -5.00
C MET A 1 11.05 9.30 -5.04
N ILE A 2 12.29 9.66 -5.38
CA ILE A 2 13.40 8.71 -5.49
C ILE A 2 14.05 8.57 -4.11
N GLY A 3 14.14 7.33 -3.62
CA GLY A 3 14.99 7.03 -2.46
C GLY A 3 16.45 7.11 -2.90
N PHE A 4 17.21 8.04 -2.34
CA PHE A 4 18.63 8.20 -2.62
C PHE A 4 19.43 7.51 -1.50
N LYS A 5 20.21 6.48 -1.85
CA LYS A 5 21.15 5.77 -0.95
C LYS A 5 22.61 6.14 -1.24
N GLY A 6 22.88 7.34 -1.76
CA GLY A 6 24.24 7.85 -1.96
C GLY A 6 24.77 8.61 -0.74
N ALA A 7 26.10 8.68 -0.61
CA ALA A 7 26.83 9.25 0.52
C ALA A 7 26.88 10.79 0.52
N THR A 8 25.72 11.45 0.54
CA THR A 8 25.62 12.90 0.85
C THR A 8 24.85 13.10 2.16
N PRO A 9 25.54 13.16 3.32
CA PRO A 9 24.91 13.23 4.65
C PRO A 9 24.07 14.50 4.87
N SER A 10 24.41 15.61 4.22
CA SER A 10 23.80 16.93 4.44
C SER A 10 22.34 17.06 3.97
N LEU A 11 21.88 16.25 3.01
CA LEU A 11 20.55 16.41 2.38
C LEU A 11 19.51 15.33 2.78
N ARG A 12 19.90 14.30 3.54
CA ARG A 12 19.04 13.19 4.01
C ARG A 12 17.90 13.57 4.97
N GLN A 13 16.65 13.61 4.52
CA GLN A 13 15.42 13.89 5.30
C GLN A 13 14.79 12.63 5.89
N TYR A 14 14.41 12.65 7.17
CA TYR A 14 13.59 11.60 7.81
C TYR A 14 12.09 11.74 7.48
N LEU A 15 11.42 10.65 7.12
CA LEU A 15 10.04 10.57 6.63
C LEU A 15 9.24 9.58 7.51
N PRO A 16 8.56 10.07 8.57
CA PRO A 16 7.96 9.20 9.58
C PRO A 16 6.77 8.36 9.09
N ASN A 17 6.05 8.81 8.06
CA ASN A 17 4.84 8.11 7.56
C ASN A 17 5.12 7.12 6.42
N LYS A 18 6.36 6.63 6.26
CA LYS A 18 6.71 5.62 5.23
C LYS A 18 7.27 4.35 5.85
N HIS A 19 6.64 3.22 5.54
CA HIS A 19 7.01 1.91 6.07
C HIS A 19 8.35 1.37 5.52
N HIS A 20 8.77 1.75 4.30
CA HIS A 20 9.95 1.13 3.63
C HIS A 20 11.06 2.10 3.17
N ALA A 21 10.91 3.42 3.37
CA ALA A 21 11.91 4.42 2.98
C ALA A 21 11.86 5.63 3.92
N ARG A 22 12.25 5.40 5.18
CA ARG A 22 12.21 6.40 6.27
C ARG A 22 13.20 7.55 6.08
N PHE A 23 14.11 7.47 5.12
CA PHE A 23 15.03 8.56 4.79
C PHE A 23 15.04 8.81 3.27
N GLY A 24 14.98 10.06 2.83
CA GLY A 24 15.06 10.45 1.42
C GLY A 24 15.34 11.95 1.25
N ILE A 25 15.42 12.46 0.03
CA ILE A 25 15.47 13.90 -0.25
C ILE A 25 14.20 14.21 -1.04
N LYS A 26 13.42 15.24 -0.67
CA LYS A 26 12.35 15.75 -1.54
C LYS A 26 12.96 16.59 -2.66
N VAL A 27 13.63 15.94 -3.62
CA VAL A 27 14.09 16.58 -4.86
C VAL A 27 12.96 16.50 -5.88
N CYS A 28 12.51 17.66 -6.36
CA CYS A 28 11.62 17.80 -7.51
C CYS A 28 11.98 19.15 -8.16
N THR A 29 12.94 19.24 -9.08
CA THR A 29 13.00 18.56 -10.38
C THR A 29 14.42 18.63 -10.95
N LEU A 30 14.78 17.69 -11.84
CA LEU A 30 15.98 17.72 -12.67
C LEU A 30 15.75 18.72 -13.80
N GLN A 31 16.53 19.81 -13.88
CA GLN A 31 16.64 20.58 -15.12
C GLN A 31 17.83 20.02 -15.90
N ARG A 32 17.62 19.70 -17.18
CA ARG A 32 18.65 19.14 -18.04
C ARG A 32 19.61 20.28 -18.46
N PRO A 33 20.92 20.18 -18.21
CA PRO A 33 21.87 21.12 -18.80
C PRO A 33 22.06 20.82 -20.31
N LEU A 34 22.45 21.85 -21.05
CA LEU A 34 22.94 21.80 -22.44
C LEU A 34 24.26 20.97 -22.53
N PRO A 35 24.71 20.59 -23.75
CA PRO A 35 25.45 19.34 -23.99
C PRO A 35 26.81 19.12 -23.32
N ASP A 36 27.47 20.13 -22.74
CA ASP A 36 28.91 19.99 -22.44
C ASP A 36 29.29 19.88 -20.96
N GLN A 37 28.35 19.96 -20.01
CA GLN A 37 28.64 19.66 -18.60
C GLN A 37 27.42 19.04 -17.92
N CYS A 38 27.59 17.89 -17.26
CA CYS A 38 26.56 17.21 -16.46
C CYS A 38 26.16 17.99 -15.17
N ALA A 39 25.88 19.28 -15.27
CA ALA A 39 25.40 20.11 -14.17
C ALA A 39 23.87 19.99 -14.03
N THR A 40 23.42 18.95 -13.34
CA THR A 40 22.01 18.81 -12.98
C THR A 40 21.64 19.85 -11.91
N THR A 41 20.66 20.70 -12.19
CA THR A 41 20.13 21.63 -11.18
C THR A 41 18.94 21.01 -10.43
N ALA A 42 18.68 21.52 -9.23
CA ALA A 42 17.60 21.07 -8.38
C ALA A 42 16.85 22.26 -7.79
N THR A 43 15.54 22.12 -7.69
CA THR A 43 14.65 23.02 -6.93
C THR A 43 13.78 22.16 -6.03
N GLY A 44 13.29 22.69 -4.91
CA GLY A 44 12.38 21.93 -4.05
C GLY A 44 12.03 22.62 -2.74
N THR A 45 10.99 22.11 -2.08
CA THR A 45 10.63 22.52 -0.72
C THR A 45 11.42 21.74 0.32
N VAL A 46 11.88 22.43 1.36
CA VAL A 46 12.56 21.85 2.51
C VAL A 46 11.71 22.03 3.77
N ARG A 47 11.85 21.10 4.72
CA ARG A 47 11.20 21.22 6.02
C ARG A 47 11.92 22.26 6.87
N ARG A 48 11.17 23.04 7.64
CA ARG A 48 11.72 24.03 8.60
C ARG A 48 12.83 23.45 9.48
N ASN A 49 12.63 22.26 10.04
CA ASN A 49 13.56 21.64 11.00
C ASN A 49 14.64 20.79 10.30
N ARG A 50 15.06 21.18 9.10
CA ARG A 50 16.09 20.46 8.32
C ARG A 50 17.47 20.84 8.85
N VAL A 51 18.25 19.85 9.27
CA VAL A 51 19.68 20.03 9.58
C VAL A 51 20.40 20.60 8.36
N GLY A 52 21.16 21.68 8.56
CA GLY A 52 21.89 22.39 7.51
C GLY A 52 21.14 23.56 6.86
N LEU A 53 19.91 23.88 7.28
CA LEU A 53 19.28 25.16 6.95
C LEU A 53 19.97 26.29 7.73
N PRO A 54 20.31 27.43 7.11
CA PRO A 54 20.95 28.55 7.80
C PRO A 54 20.10 29.06 8.97
N ASP A 55 20.69 29.14 10.16
CA ASP A 55 19.99 29.61 11.36
C ASP A 55 19.53 31.06 11.22
N ALA A 56 20.32 31.89 10.52
CA ALA A 56 19.95 33.25 10.15
C ALA A 56 18.59 33.29 9.43
N LEU A 57 18.38 32.40 8.46
CA LEU A 57 17.13 32.30 7.68
C LEU A 57 15.97 31.73 8.52
N GLN A 58 16.25 30.76 9.38
CA GLN A 58 15.24 30.15 10.24
C GLN A 58 14.71 31.13 11.29
N GLY A 59 15.61 31.92 11.88
CA GLY A 59 15.32 32.93 12.89
C GLY A 59 14.59 34.16 12.35
N THR A 60 14.76 34.51 11.07
CA THR A 60 14.09 35.69 10.48
C THR A 60 12.57 35.53 10.55
N GLN A 61 11.89 36.47 11.21
CA GLN A 61 10.44 36.56 11.08
C GLN A 61 10.09 37.16 9.72
N VAL A 62 9.19 36.51 8.99
CA VAL A 62 8.77 36.92 7.65
C VAL A 62 7.29 37.30 7.73
N LEU A 63 6.94 38.54 7.38
CA LEU A 63 5.56 39.00 7.38
C LEU A 63 4.83 38.52 6.12
N ARG A 64 3.57 38.93 5.98
CA ARG A 64 2.70 38.51 4.89
C ARG A 64 3.30 38.91 3.54
N ASN A 65 3.46 37.93 2.66
CA ASN A 65 4.02 38.07 1.30
C ASN A 65 5.47 38.57 1.25
N GLU A 66 6.18 38.55 2.38
CA GLU A 66 7.60 38.84 2.43
C GLU A 66 8.43 37.59 2.16
N VAL A 67 9.69 37.83 1.81
CA VAL A 67 10.67 36.79 1.55
C VAL A 67 11.94 37.10 2.35
N ALA A 68 12.47 36.09 3.02
CA ALA A 68 13.86 36.10 3.47
C ALA A 68 14.65 35.18 2.55
N GLU A 69 15.78 35.67 2.07
CA GLU A 69 16.66 34.93 1.17
C GLU A 69 18.04 34.77 1.82
N TRP A 70 18.63 33.61 1.62
CA TRP A 70 20.01 33.34 2.00
C TRP A 70 20.68 32.62 0.85
N ARG A 71 21.91 33.02 0.53
CA ARG A 71 22.64 32.49 -0.62
C ARG A 71 24.05 32.10 -0.24
N GLN A 72 24.47 30.92 -0.71
CA GLN A 72 25.85 30.47 -0.65
C GLN A 72 26.25 29.92 -2.01
N GLY A 73 27.06 30.67 -2.74
CA GLY A 73 27.41 30.36 -4.14
C GLY A 73 26.17 30.25 -5.03
N SER A 74 26.00 29.09 -5.67
CA SER A 74 24.85 28.79 -6.54
C SER A 74 23.60 28.33 -5.78
N LEU A 75 23.71 28.02 -4.48
CA LEU A 75 22.58 27.58 -3.67
C LEU A 75 21.81 28.79 -3.12
N LEU A 76 20.54 28.89 -3.49
CA LEU A 76 19.58 29.83 -2.96
C LEU A 76 18.64 29.12 -1.99
N CYS A 77 18.55 29.62 -0.76
CA CYS A 77 17.59 29.22 0.26
C CYS A 77 16.59 30.36 0.47
N VAL A 78 15.30 30.04 0.47
CA VAL A 78 14.22 31.03 0.60
C VAL A 78 13.24 30.61 1.67
N LYS A 79 12.85 31.56 2.52
CA LYS A 79 11.72 31.46 3.44
C LYS A 79 10.66 32.47 3.02
N TYR A 80 9.49 31.97 2.64
CA TYR A 80 8.41 32.79 2.09
C TYR A 80 7.09 32.53 2.83
N LYS A 81 6.33 33.59 3.12
CA LYS A 81 5.01 33.48 3.76
C LYS A 81 3.91 33.95 2.82
N ASP A 82 3.16 33.00 2.25
CA ASP A 82 2.01 33.26 1.38
C ASP A 82 0.77 33.61 2.21
N GLY A 83 0.39 34.89 2.25
CA GLY A 83 -0.78 35.32 3.02
C GLY A 83 -0.66 35.02 4.53
N ASN A 84 -1.71 34.42 5.09
CA ASN A 84 -1.76 33.99 6.49
C ASN A 84 -1.28 32.54 6.71
N LYS A 85 -0.71 31.89 5.69
CA LYS A 85 -0.24 30.51 5.79
C LYS A 85 1.07 30.43 6.57
N THR A 86 1.43 29.20 6.93
CA THR A 86 2.74 28.91 7.51
C THR A 86 3.85 29.19 6.50
N PRO A 87 5.00 29.75 6.93
CA PRO A 87 6.12 30.00 6.03
C PRO A 87 6.65 28.72 5.40
N VAL A 88 6.81 28.74 4.08
CA VAL A 88 7.41 27.65 3.30
C VAL A 88 8.90 27.92 3.11
N HIS A 89 9.70 26.86 3.14
CA HIS A 89 11.13 26.93 2.89
C HIS A 89 11.41 26.25 1.55
N LEU A 90 12.14 26.93 0.67
CA LEU A 90 12.53 26.43 -0.65
C LEU A 90 14.04 26.52 -0.81
N ILE A 91 14.59 25.62 -1.61
CA ILE A 91 15.97 25.66 -2.06
C ILE A 91 16.02 25.46 -3.56
N SER A 92 16.95 26.15 -4.21
CA SER A 92 17.22 25.99 -5.63
C SER A 92 18.70 26.22 -5.92
N THR A 93 19.23 25.47 -6.89
CA THR A 93 20.53 25.72 -7.52
C THR A 93 20.41 26.33 -8.91
N ALA A 94 19.17 26.55 -9.39
CA ALA A 94 18.87 27.06 -10.73
C ALA A 94 18.27 28.46 -10.73
N CYS A 95 17.63 28.86 -9.62
CA CYS A 95 16.79 30.04 -9.56
C CYS A 95 17.54 31.23 -8.96
N SER A 96 17.28 32.43 -9.51
CA SER A 96 17.70 33.69 -8.92
C SER A 96 16.71 34.18 -7.86
N GLY A 97 17.19 35.00 -6.93
CA GLY A 97 16.33 35.71 -5.98
C GLY A 97 15.38 36.70 -6.67
N GLY A 98 14.48 37.30 -5.88
CA GLY A 98 13.55 38.33 -6.34
C GLY A 98 12.15 37.82 -6.65
N PHE A 99 11.34 38.69 -7.28
CA PHE A 99 9.91 38.50 -7.45
C PHE A 99 9.48 38.53 -8.92
N SER A 100 8.46 37.73 -9.22
CA SER A 100 7.75 37.71 -10.51
C SER A 100 6.27 38.00 -10.28
N GLN A 101 5.68 38.75 -11.19
CA GLN A 101 4.24 38.95 -11.22
C GLN A 101 3.55 37.69 -11.74
N THR A 102 2.59 37.18 -10.99
CA THR A 102 1.75 36.04 -11.37
C THR A 102 0.29 36.37 -11.22
N THR A 103 -0.58 35.57 -11.84
CA THR A 103 -2.03 35.70 -11.63
C THR A 103 -2.49 34.64 -10.63
N ASN A 104 -3.28 35.03 -9.63
CA ASN A 104 -3.89 34.06 -8.72
C ASN A 104 -5.11 33.38 -9.36
N ARG A 105 -5.77 32.48 -8.61
CA ARG A 105 -6.96 31.78 -9.12
C ARG A 105 -8.17 32.71 -9.30
N GLN A 106 -8.19 33.85 -8.62
CA GLN A 106 -9.22 34.88 -8.77
C GLN A 106 -8.96 35.85 -9.94
N GLY A 107 -7.86 35.68 -10.69
CA GLY A 107 -7.50 36.58 -11.79
C GLY A 107 -6.74 37.84 -11.37
N GLU A 108 -6.37 37.96 -10.09
CA GLU A 108 -5.66 39.14 -9.57
C GLU A 108 -4.15 39.00 -9.78
N ARG A 109 -3.48 40.12 -10.05
CA ARG A 109 -2.02 40.18 -10.14
C ARG A 109 -1.40 40.12 -8.75
N VAL A 110 -0.57 39.11 -8.51
CA VAL A 110 0.11 38.86 -7.24
C VAL A 110 1.59 38.67 -7.48
N SER A 111 2.40 39.44 -6.76
CA SER A 111 3.84 39.30 -6.73
C SER A 111 4.24 38.09 -5.88
N ARG A 112 5.04 37.17 -6.44
CA ARG A 112 5.55 35.97 -5.76
C ARG A 112 7.04 35.80 -5.99
N PRO A 113 7.79 35.20 -5.05
CA PRO A 113 9.20 34.92 -5.27
C PRO A 113 9.42 34.03 -6.49
N ASN A 114 10.46 34.31 -7.27
CA ASN A 114 10.81 33.60 -8.51
C ASN A 114 10.87 32.08 -8.29
N ILE A 115 11.49 31.66 -7.18
CA ILE A 115 11.61 30.25 -6.79
C ILE A 115 10.24 29.55 -6.60
N VAL A 116 9.24 30.28 -6.10
CA VAL A 116 7.88 29.75 -5.88
C VAL A 116 7.17 29.59 -7.22
N VAL A 117 7.36 30.53 -8.14
CA VAL A 117 6.79 30.46 -9.50
C VAL A 117 7.37 29.27 -10.25
N GLU A 118 8.69 29.13 -10.26
CA GLU A 118 9.36 28.03 -10.96
C GLU A 118 9.04 26.67 -10.32
N TYR A 119 9.01 26.60 -8.99
CA TYR A 119 8.57 25.42 -8.27
C TYR A 119 7.14 25.04 -8.70
N ASN A 120 6.18 25.96 -8.63
CA ASN A 120 4.78 25.65 -8.97
C ASN A 120 4.58 25.27 -10.45
N LYS A 121 5.40 25.78 -11.36
CA LYS A 121 5.34 25.46 -12.79
C LYS A 121 5.70 24.01 -13.07
N ILE A 122 6.72 23.49 -12.38
CA ILE A 122 7.26 22.15 -12.65
C ILE A 122 6.63 21.10 -11.71
N MET A 123 6.27 21.51 -10.50
CA MET A 123 5.63 20.64 -9.53
C MET A 123 4.23 20.19 -10.00
N GLY A 124 3.85 18.98 -9.61
CA GLY A 124 2.57 18.39 -10.00
C GLY A 124 2.60 17.56 -11.28
N GLY A 125 3.72 17.49 -12.01
CA GLY A 125 3.83 16.59 -13.16
C GLY A 125 3.59 15.11 -12.81
N VAL A 126 4.11 14.66 -11.66
CA VAL A 126 3.88 13.28 -11.16
C VAL A 126 2.43 13.09 -10.74
N ASP A 127 1.86 14.03 -9.97
CA ASP A 127 0.48 13.95 -9.51
C ASP A 127 -0.49 13.96 -10.70
N LEU A 128 -0.24 14.80 -11.71
CA LEU A 128 -1.02 14.84 -12.95
C LEU A 128 -0.94 13.51 -13.71
N LYS A 129 0.25 12.91 -13.80
CA LYS A 129 0.43 11.59 -14.39
C LYS A 129 -0.33 10.53 -13.59
N ASP A 130 -0.31 10.59 -12.26
CA ASP A 130 -1.02 9.65 -11.40
C ASP A 130 -2.54 9.82 -11.54
N THR A 131 -3.06 11.04 -11.52
CA THR A 131 -4.49 11.33 -11.78
C THR A 131 -4.92 10.78 -13.13
N LYS A 132 -4.14 11.03 -14.19
CA LYS A 132 -4.41 10.46 -15.51
C LYS A 132 -4.37 8.95 -15.48
N LEU A 133 -3.37 8.35 -14.86
CA LEU A 133 -3.22 6.91 -14.82
C LEU A 133 -4.40 6.25 -14.10
N TYR A 134 -4.73 6.69 -12.89
CA TYR A 134 -5.82 6.12 -12.07
C TYR A 134 -7.20 6.25 -12.71
N ALA A 135 -7.44 7.28 -13.53
CA ALA A 135 -8.72 7.44 -14.24
C ALA A 135 -9.06 6.27 -15.19
N TYR A 136 -8.07 5.47 -15.62
CA TYR A 136 -8.28 4.33 -16.54
C TYR A 136 -7.68 3.02 -16.00
N LEU A 137 -7.16 3.00 -14.77
CA LEU A 137 -6.69 1.76 -14.18
C LEU A 137 -7.89 0.91 -13.73
N PRO A 138 -7.88 -0.41 -14.00
CA PRO A 138 -8.93 -1.28 -13.52
C PRO A 138 -8.91 -1.34 -11.99
N ASP A 139 -9.97 -0.86 -11.34
CA ASP A 139 -10.15 -0.97 -9.89
C ASP A 139 -10.64 -2.38 -9.51
N ARG A 140 -9.75 -3.37 -9.67
CA ARG A 140 -10.03 -4.77 -9.31
C ARG A 140 -9.44 -5.08 -7.94
N ARG A 141 -10.30 -5.44 -6.99
CA ARG A 141 -9.87 -5.97 -5.70
C ARG A 141 -9.15 -7.31 -5.91
N THR A 142 -7.83 -7.32 -5.69
CA THR A 142 -7.00 -8.53 -5.77
C THR A 142 -6.21 -8.71 -4.48
N VAL A 143 -6.09 -9.96 -4.02
CA VAL A 143 -5.30 -10.32 -2.84
C VAL A 143 -3.80 -10.34 -3.18
N LYS A 144 -3.44 -10.51 -4.47
CA LYS A 144 -2.04 -10.61 -4.92
C LYS A 144 -1.50 -9.26 -5.36
N TRP A 145 -0.50 -8.73 -4.66
CA TRP A 145 0.13 -7.43 -4.98
C TRP A 145 0.79 -7.40 -6.37
N THR A 146 1.27 -8.55 -6.86
CA THR A 146 1.91 -8.69 -8.18
C THR A 146 0.97 -8.32 -9.32
N THR A 147 -0.29 -8.75 -9.24
CA THR A 147 -1.34 -8.39 -10.22
C THR A 147 -1.57 -6.87 -10.26
N LYS A 148 -1.52 -6.20 -9.11
CA LYS A 148 -1.68 -4.73 -9.03
C LYS A 148 -0.52 -4.01 -9.73
N VAL A 149 0.71 -4.49 -9.54
CA VAL A 149 1.90 -3.94 -10.21
C VAL A 149 1.83 -4.16 -11.72
N ALA A 150 1.43 -5.35 -12.17
CA ALA A 150 1.29 -5.65 -13.60
C ALA A 150 0.29 -4.70 -14.29
N PHE A 151 -0.90 -4.50 -13.73
CA PHE A 151 -1.89 -3.55 -14.28
C PHE A 151 -1.40 -2.10 -14.25
N TYR A 152 -0.68 -1.71 -13.20
CA TYR A 152 -0.08 -0.38 -13.12
C TYR A 152 0.94 -0.14 -14.26
N LEU A 153 1.80 -1.13 -14.52
CA LEU A 153 2.79 -1.07 -15.61
C LEU A 153 2.10 -0.99 -16.98
N LEU A 154 1.10 -1.84 -17.22
CA LEU A 154 0.31 -1.80 -18.46
C LEU A 154 -0.39 -0.46 -18.67
N GLY A 155 -1.06 0.06 -17.63
CA GLY A 155 -1.70 1.37 -17.70
C GLY A 155 -0.71 2.51 -17.94
N THR A 156 0.49 2.42 -17.36
CA THR A 156 1.57 3.40 -17.57
C THR A 156 2.09 3.33 -19.00
N ALA A 157 2.33 2.13 -19.53
CA ALA A 157 2.74 1.93 -20.91
C ALA A 157 1.70 2.50 -21.90
N LEU A 158 0.42 2.24 -21.67
CA LEU A 158 -0.68 2.74 -22.50
C LEU A 158 -0.82 4.27 -22.42
N LEU A 159 -0.64 4.86 -21.23
CA LEU A 159 -0.62 6.32 -21.08
C LEU A 159 0.55 6.95 -21.83
N ASN A 160 1.74 6.34 -21.73
CA ASN A 160 2.92 6.82 -22.43
C ASN A 160 2.78 6.68 -23.96
N SER A 161 2.23 5.57 -24.45
CA SER A 161 1.97 5.39 -25.89
C SER A 161 0.97 6.41 -26.41
N TYR A 162 -0.08 6.74 -25.64
CA TYR A 162 -1.02 7.81 -26.00
C TYR A 162 -0.35 9.19 -26.05
N ILE A 163 0.57 9.49 -25.12
CA ILE A 163 1.34 10.74 -25.14
C ILE A 163 2.21 10.83 -26.40
N ILE A 164 2.87 9.73 -26.79
CA ILE A 164 3.68 9.66 -28.02
C ILE A 164 2.78 9.83 -29.25
N TYR A 165 1.68 9.08 -29.33
CA TYR A 165 0.68 9.22 -30.40
C TYR A 165 0.22 10.67 -30.56
N LYS A 166 -0.15 11.33 -29.45
CA LYS A 166 -0.59 12.73 -29.46
C LYS A 166 0.47 13.69 -30.00
N LYS A 167 1.76 13.40 -29.80
CA LYS A 167 2.87 14.24 -30.29
C LYS A 167 3.15 14.06 -31.78
N HIS A 168 2.89 12.88 -32.34
CA HIS A 168 3.23 12.53 -33.72
C HIS A 168 2.01 12.47 -34.66
N ALA A 169 0.79 12.53 -34.14
CA ALA A 169 -0.42 12.52 -34.96
C ALA A 169 -0.55 13.83 -35.75
N THR A 170 -0.66 13.72 -37.08
CA THR A 170 -0.77 14.85 -38.02
C THR A 170 -2.22 15.18 -38.40
N GLY A 171 -3.21 14.70 -37.64
CA GLY A 171 -4.63 14.89 -37.93
C GLY A 171 -5.49 14.97 -36.67
N ARG A 172 -6.79 14.64 -36.80
CA ARG A 172 -7.71 14.64 -35.65
C ARG A 172 -7.26 13.63 -34.60
N ILE A 173 -6.81 14.15 -33.47
CA ILE A 173 -6.30 13.35 -32.36
C ILE A 173 -7.48 12.63 -31.69
N LEU A 174 -7.39 11.30 -31.60
CA LEU A 174 -8.37 10.51 -30.86
C LEU A 174 -8.39 10.89 -29.38
N THR A 175 -9.57 10.81 -28.75
CA THR A 175 -9.65 10.87 -27.29
C THR A 175 -8.90 9.70 -26.69
N ARG A 176 -8.42 9.83 -25.44
CA ARG A 176 -7.69 8.76 -24.77
C ARG A 176 -8.49 7.45 -24.70
N MET A 177 -9.79 7.55 -24.46
CA MET A 177 -10.69 6.40 -24.43
C MET A 177 -10.72 5.70 -25.79
N ASN A 178 -10.93 6.43 -26.87
CA ASN A 178 -11.00 5.86 -28.22
C ASN A 178 -9.66 5.28 -28.67
N PHE A 179 -8.55 5.95 -28.35
CA PHE A 179 -7.22 5.40 -28.55
C PHE A 179 -7.03 4.09 -27.79
N THR A 180 -7.43 4.05 -26.51
CA THR A 180 -7.34 2.83 -25.69
C THR A 180 -8.15 1.69 -26.29
N MET A 181 -9.38 1.95 -26.73
CA MET A 181 -10.23 0.95 -27.40
C MET A 181 -9.58 0.42 -28.67
N SER A 182 -9.04 1.29 -29.54
CA SER A 182 -8.34 0.84 -30.75
C SER A 182 -7.15 -0.08 -30.48
N VAL A 183 -6.39 0.20 -29.41
CA VAL A 183 -5.26 -0.66 -28.98
C VAL A 183 -5.78 -2.01 -28.50
N ILE A 184 -6.85 -2.02 -27.71
CA ILE A 184 -7.48 -3.26 -27.23
C ILE A 184 -7.98 -4.10 -28.40
N ASP A 185 -8.71 -3.49 -29.34
CA ASP A 185 -9.27 -4.19 -30.50
C ASP A 185 -8.16 -4.84 -31.34
N GLU A 186 -7.07 -4.12 -31.61
CA GLU A 186 -5.91 -4.67 -32.35
C GLU A 186 -5.19 -5.80 -31.60
N LEU A 187 -5.09 -5.72 -30.28
CA LEU A 187 -4.49 -6.78 -29.47
C LEU A 187 -5.37 -8.03 -29.44
N VAL A 188 -6.69 -7.88 -29.38
CA VAL A 188 -7.65 -8.99 -29.34
C VAL A 188 -7.77 -9.66 -30.70
N LYS A 189 -7.75 -8.91 -31.81
CA LYS A 189 -7.79 -9.49 -33.17
C LYS A 189 -6.69 -10.53 -33.41
N LYS A 190 -5.50 -10.31 -32.87
CA LYS A 190 -4.35 -11.21 -32.99
C LYS A 190 -4.31 -12.32 -31.95
N TYR A 191 -5.26 -12.31 -31.00
CA TYR A 191 -5.32 -13.28 -29.94
C TYR A 191 -6.25 -14.43 -30.34
N GLU A 192 -5.66 -15.56 -30.72
CA GLU A 192 -6.40 -16.81 -30.72
C GLU A 192 -6.50 -17.30 -29.26
N PRO A 193 -7.71 -17.46 -28.70
CA PRO A 193 -7.84 -18.00 -27.37
C PRO A 193 -7.31 -19.42 -27.37
N HIS A 194 -6.18 -19.65 -26.73
CA HIS A 194 -5.82 -20.98 -26.29
C HIS A 194 -6.98 -21.50 -25.47
N LYS A 195 -7.66 -22.53 -25.97
CA LYS A 195 -8.66 -23.28 -25.23
C LYS A 195 -7.93 -23.93 -24.06
N VAL A 196 -7.76 -23.20 -22.97
CA VAL A 196 -7.41 -23.79 -21.68
C VAL A 196 -8.64 -24.61 -21.32
N ARG A 197 -8.64 -25.88 -21.71
CA ARG A 197 -9.53 -26.87 -21.13
C ARG A 197 -9.17 -26.91 -19.66
N TYR A 198 -9.88 -26.12 -18.86
CA TYR A 198 -10.00 -26.45 -17.45
C TYR A 198 -10.63 -27.83 -17.42
N ARG A 199 -9.80 -28.87 -17.24
CA ARG A 199 -10.32 -30.17 -16.84
C ARG A 199 -11.03 -29.91 -15.52
N ARG A 200 -12.36 -29.81 -15.57
CA ARG A 200 -13.16 -29.89 -14.36
C ARG A 200 -12.79 -31.24 -13.76
N ARG A 201 -12.22 -31.22 -12.56
CA ARG A 201 -11.99 -32.46 -11.84
C ARG A 201 -13.31 -33.18 -11.72
N THR A 202 -13.33 -34.48 -11.99
CA THR A 202 -14.55 -35.27 -11.77
C THR A 202 -14.85 -35.28 -10.27
N ARG A 203 -16.08 -35.63 -9.94
CA ARG A 203 -16.48 -35.79 -8.54
C ARG A 203 -15.59 -36.83 -7.85
N GLU A 204 -15.23 -37.91 -8.54
CA GLU A 204 -14.32 -38.94 -8.01
C GLU A 204 -12.94 -38.36 -7.68
N GLU A 205 -12.35 -37.54 -8.55
CA GLU A 205 -11.03 -36.92 -8.30
C GLU A 205 -11.03 -35.94 -7.11
N ILE A 206 -12.18 -35.37 -6.77
CA ILE A 206 -12.33 -34.52 -5.58
C ILE A 206 -12.44 -35.39 -4.33
N GLU A 207 -13.21 -36.48 -4.39
CA GLU A 207 -13.41 -37.42 -3.29
C GLU A 207 -12.12 -38.19 -2.96
N GLU A 208 -11.36 -38.65 -3.96
CA GLU A 208 -10.05 -39.32 -3.79
C GLU A 208 -9.03 -38.44 -3.08
N ARG A 209 -8.99 -37.15 -3.43
CA ARG A 209 -8.07 -36.19 -2.81
C ARG A 209 -8.45 -35.90 -1.35
N GLN A 210 -9.74 -35.85 -1.05
CA GLN A 210 -10.23 -35.69 0.33
C GLN A 210 -9.86 -36.90 1.18
N GLN A 211 -9.95 -38.11 0.63
CA GLN A 211 -9.51 -39.34 1.29
C GLN A 211 -7.99 -39.35 1.50
N GLN A 212 -7.19 -38.99 0.50
CA GLN A 212 -5.72 -38.91 0.62
C GLN A 212 -5.27 -37.87 1.67
N THR A 213 -5.95 -36.73 1.80
CA THR A 213 -5.67 -35.75 2.86
C THR A 213 -6.06 -36.20 4.27
N PHE A 214 -6.96 -37.17 4.40
CA PHE A 214 -7.34 -37.74 5.69
C PHE A 214 -6.35 -38.81 6.16
N VAL A 215 -5.83 -39.61 5.22
CA VAL A 215 -4.88 -40.71 5.53
C VAL A 215 -3.50 -40.19 5.95
N THR A 216 -3.07 -39.01 5.47
CA THR A 216 -1.78 -38.41 5.86
C THR A 216 -1.76 -37.81 7.28
N GLN A 217 -2.90 -37.75 7.98
CA GLN A 217 -2.96 -37.28 9.38
C GLN A 217 -3.02 -38.42 10.43
N ILE A 218 -2.96 -39.68 10.01
CA ILE A 218 -2.88 -40.82 10.94
C ILE A 218 -1.60 -41.60 10.62
N ASN A 219 -0.46 -41.03 11.02
CA ASN A 219 0.73 -41.82 11.24
C ASN A 219 1.30 -41.47 12.61
N THR A 220 0.66 -42.02 13.64
CA THR A 220 1.23 -42.06 14.99
C THR A 220 1.24 -43.52 15.43
N ASN A 221 2.30 -44.22 15.08
CA ASN A 221 2.71 -45.45 15.75
C ASN A 221 3.09 -45.11 17.20
N ILE A 222 2.09 -45.07 18.09
CA ILE A 222 2.27 -45.02 19.54
C ILE A 222 1.54 -46.26 20.09
N PRO A 223 2.19 -47.16 20.85
CA PRO A 223 1.51 -48.29 21.46
C PRO A 223 0.55 -47.78 22.55
N VAL A 224 -0.75 -48.03 22.40
CA VAL A 224 -1.76 -47.63 23.38
C VAL A 224 -2.11 -48.84 24.27
N PRO A 225 -2.19 -48.69 25.61
CA PRO A 225 -2.57 -49.76 26.53
C PRO A 225 -3.97 -50.33 26.21
N HIS A 226 -4.14 -51.63 26.42
CA HIS A 226 -5.27 -52.45 25.97
C HIS A 226 -6.62 -52.23 26.66
N THR A 227 -6.94 -51.04 27.17
CA THR A 227 -8.29 -50.72 27.64
C THR A 227 -8.81 -49.41 27.04
N PRO A 228 -10.00 -49.41 26.40
CA PRO A 228 -10.55 -48.20 25.81
C PRO A 228 -10.76 -47.14 26.92
N PRO A 229 -10.22 -45.91 26.76
CA PRO A 229 -10.39 -44.87 27.77
C PRO A 229 -11.87 -44.49 27.92
N HIS A 230 -12.29 -44.23 29.15
CA HIS A 230 -13.63 -43.69 29.42
C HIS A 230 -13.76 -42.34 28.71
N LYS A 231 -14.68 -42.25 27.75
CA LYS A 231 -14.87 -41.06 26.92
C LYS A 231 -16.22 -40.41 27.20
N MET A 232 -16.21 -39.11 27.47
CA MET A 232 -17.44 -38.33 27.64
C MET A 232 -18.05 -37.99 26.27
N VAL A 233 -19.33 -38.28 26.10
CA VAL A 233 -20.07 -38.00 24.86
C VAL A 233 -21.35 -37.22 25.19
N LYS A 234 -21.65 -36.22 24.36
CA LYS A 234 -22.85 -35.39 24.49
C LYS A 234 -24.04 -36.08 23.84
N LEU A 235 -25.16 -36.15 24.55
CA LEU A 235 -26.39 -36.72 24.04
C LEU A 235 -27.05 -35.77 23.02
N PRO A 236 -27.54 -36.29 21.88
CA PRO A 236 -28.27 -35.51 20.89
C PRO A 236 -29.69 -35.17 21.38
N LYS A 237 -30.26 -34.08 20.83
CA LYS A 237 -31.67 -33.66 21.00
C LYS A 237 -32.11 -33.27 22.43
N LYS A 238 -31.29 -32.50 23.17
CA LYS A 238 -31.58 -32.01 24.54
C LYS A 238 -31.94 -33.11 25.56
N LYS A 239 -31.63 -34.38 25.28
CA LYS A 239 -31.86 -35.48 26.21
C LYS A 239 -30.93 -35.31 27.41
N LEU A 240 -31.49 -35.41 28.61
CA LEU A 240 -30.77 -35.25 29.88
C LEU A 240 -30.86 -36.56 30.68
N ARG A 241 -29.74 -36.98 31.26
CA ARG A 241 -29.68 -38.06 32.25
C ARG A 241 -29.28 -37.50 33.61
N ASN A 242 -29.75 -38.12 34.68
CA ASN A 242 -29.32 -37.75 36.02
C ASN A 242 -27.83 -38.10 36.19
N CYS A 243 -27.08 -37.23 36.87
CA CYS A 243 -25.71 -37.51 37.25
C CYS A 243 -25.68 -38.59 38.34
N VAL A 244 -24.89 -39.65 38.14
CA VAL A 244 -24.81 -40.78 39.07
C VAL A 244 -23.81 -40.59 40.21
N ALA A 245 -22.95 -39.58 40.14
CA ALA A 245 -21.83 -39.37 41.07
C ALA A 245 -22.22 -38.78 42.45
N GLY A 246 -23.46 -38.97 42.90
CA GLY A 246 -23.92 -38.58 44.25
C GLY A 246 -23.86 -37.08 44.53
N HIS A 247 -24.79 -36.31 43.98
CA HIS A 247 -24.98 -34.90 44.36
C HIS A 247 -26.07 -34.78 45.44
N ASN A 248 -25.94 -33.80 46.34
CA ASN A 248 -26.96 -33.50 47.37
C ASN A 248 -28.33 -33.06 46.80
N HIS A 249 -28.40 -32.80 45.50
CA HIS A 249 -29.63 -32.51 44.78
C HIS A 249 -29.58 -33.12 43.37
N ARG A 250 -30.73 -33.26 42.73
CA ARG A 250 -30.82 -33.90 41.40
C ARG A 250 -30.19 -33.04 40.31
N VAL A 251 -28.97 -33.39 39.90
CA VAL A 251 -28.27 -32.77 38.77
C VAL A 251 -28.56 -33.55 37.49
N ARG A 252 -28.97 -32.85 36.43
CA ARG A 252 -29.22 -33.42 35.09
C ARG A 252 -28.16 -32.97 34.10
N SER A 253 -27.47 -33.93 33.47
CA SER A 253 -26.42 -33.69 32.48
C SER A 253 -26.86 -34.17 31.09
N ASN A 254 -26.45 -33.45 30.06
CA ASN A 254 -26.54 -33.88 28.67
C ASN A 254 -25.30 -34.68 28.22
N TYR A 255 -24.44 -35.08 29.16
CA TYR A 255 -23.25 -35.88 28.89
C TYR A 255 -23.36 -37.26 29.54
N ILE A 256 -22.81 -38.26 28.85
CA ILE A 256 -22.70 -39.64 29.32
C ILE A 256 -21.27 -40.15 29.13
N CYS A 257 -20.88 -41.17 29.90
CA CYS A 257 -19.72 -41.98 29.55
C CYS A 257 -20.08 -42.96 28.44
N ALA A 258 -19.35 -42.95 27.32
CA ALA A 258 -19.59 -43.85 26.20
C ALA A 258 -19.32 -45.33 26.55
N ARG A 259 -18.45 -45.58 27.53
CA ARG A 259 -18.09 -46.94 27.97
C ARG A 259 -19.09 -47.49 28.99
N CYS A 260 -19.43 -46.71 30.02
CA CYS A 260 -20.33 -47.15 31.10
C CYS A 260 -21.81 -46.82 30.84
N ASN A 261 -22.11 -45.99 29.84
CA ASN A 261 -23.46 -45.50 29.49
C ASN A 261 -24.21 -44.82 30.65
N VAL A 262 -23.50 -44.26 31.63
CA VAL A 262 -24.06 -43.52 32.76
C VAL A 262 -24.05 -42.02 32.50
N GLY A 263 -25.05 -41.32 33.05
CA GLY A 263 -25.12 -39.85 33.02
C GLY A 263 -24.15 -39.25 34.04
N LEU A 264 -23.26 -38.36 33.57
CA LEU A 264 -22.27 -37.68 34.41
C LEU A 264 -22.17 -36.22 33.97
N CYS A 265 -22.09 -35.29 34.93
CA CYS A 265 -21.72 -33.91 34.62
C CYS A 265 -20.21 -33.82 34.36
N VAL A 266 -19.77 -32.71 33.74
CA VAL A 266 -18.37 -32.56 33.30
C VAL A 266 -17.38 -32.67 34.47
N THR A 267 -17.75 -32.13 35.63
CA THR A 267 -16.92 -32.10 36.83
C THR A 267 -16.80 -33.44 37.54
N CYS A 268 -17.85 -34.27 37.49
CA CYS A 268 -17.85 -35.57 38.19
C CYS A 268 -17.31 -36.73 37.36
N PHE A 269 -16.97 -36.49 36.08
CA PHE A 269 -16.60 -37.56 35.17
C PHE A 269 -15.31 -38.29 35.58
N HIS A 270 -14.24 -37.56 35.90
CA HIS A 270 -12.97 -38.20 36.25
C HIS A 270 -13.09 -38.87 37.62
N GLY A 271 -13.51 -38.13 38.66
CA GLY A 271 -13.63 -38.69 40.01
C GLY A 271 -14.57 -39.89 40.15
N TYR A 272 -15.63 -39.99 39.32
CA TYR A 272 -16.48 -41.19 39.30
C TYR A 272 -15.74 -42.42 38.74
N HIS A 273 -14.99 -42.26 37.65
CA HIS A 273 -14.27 -43.40 37.04
C HIS A 273 -12.99 -43.76 37.82
N ASP A 274 -12.39 -42.81 38.55
CA ASP A 274 -11.24 -43.07 39.41
C ASP A 274 -11.62 -43.85 40.69
N THR A 275 -12.88 -43.75 41.14
CA THR A 275 -13.35 -44.38 42.39
C THR A 275 -14.15 -45.67 42.21
N HIS A 276 -14.85 -45.84 41.08
CA HIS A 276 -15.78 -46.96 40.85
C HIS A 276 -15.27 -48.00 39.85
N HIS A 277 -14.14 -47.78 39.19
CA HIS A 277 -13.59 -48.72 38.19
C HIS A 277 -12.06 -48.82 38.26
N HIS A 278 -11.59 -49.64 39.20
CA HIS A 278 -10.35 -50.41 39.07
C HIS A 278 -10.70 -51.86 38.78
#